data_AF-A0A258C4I0-F1
#
_entry.id   AF-A0A258C4I0-F1
#
_cell.length_a   1.000
_cell.length_b   1.000
_cell.length_c   1.000
_cell.angle_alpha   90.00
_cell.angle_beta   90.00
_cell.angle_gamma   90.00
#
_symmetry.space_group_name_H-M   'P 1'
#
loop_
_entity.id
_entity.type
_entity.pdbx_description
1 polymer ?
#
loop_
_entity_poly.entity_id
_entity_poly.type
_entity_poly.pdbx_seq_one_letter_code
_entity_poly.pdbx_strand_id
1 'polypeptide(L)' 'MINPEVKIDWYVKKLTGINDEMVSMAPKFHEVAKRIVNITRGCIFIAHNVDFDYDFIRAEFRSSSHIPKSSINVLKQYF' A
#
# COMPACT_ATOMS: atom_id res chain seq x y z
N MET A 1 7.05 1.53 6.38
CA MET A 1 7.14 2.78 5.61
C MET A 1 7.62 2.45 4.21
N ILE A 2 7.18 3.19 3.20
CA ILE A 2 7.52 2.99 1.79
C ILE A 2 7.94 4.33 1.21
N ASN A 3 8.96 4.34 0.36
CA ASN A 3 9.38 5.53 -0.36
C ASN A 3 8.46 5.76 -1.58
N PRO A 4 7.71 6.88 -1.63
CA PRO A 4 6.80 7.17 -2.74
C PRO A 4 7.50 7.77 -3.97
N GLU A 5 8.81 8.01 -3.91
CA GLU A 5 9.63 8.63 -4.98
C GLU A 5 9.19 10.05 -5.39
N VAL A 6 8.29 10.66 -4.61
CA VAL A 6 7.80 12.02 -4.77
C VAL A 6 7.81 12.74 -3.43
N LYS A 7 7.83 14.08 -3.46
CA LYS A 7 7.73 14.87 -2.24
C LYS A 7 6.37 14.69 -1.58
N ILE A 8 6.36 14.48 -0.27
CA ILE A 8 5.13 14.40 0.51
C ILE A 8 4.53 15.81 0.64
N ASP A 9 3.24 15.94 0.31
CA ASP A 9 2.50 17.19 0.46
C ASP A 9 2.46 17.66 1.91
N TRP A 10 2.52 18.97 2.13
CA TRP A 10 2.53 19.58 3.47
C TRP A 10 1.33 19.14 4.33
N TYR A 11 0.16 18.97 3.72
CA TYR A 11 -1.06 18.57 4.42
C TYR A 11 -0.95 17.12 4.91
N VAL A 12 -0.40 16.22 4.09
CA VAL A 12 -0.16 14.82 4.46
C VAL A 12 0.86 14.73 5.59
N LYS A 13 1.94 15.53 5.53
CA LYS A 13 2.92 15.61 6.64
C LYS A 13 2.26 16.04 7.94
N LYS A 14 1.41 17.07 7.89
CA LYS A 14 0.71 17.57 9.07
C LYS A 14 -0.29 16.55 9.62
N LEU A 15 -1.00 15.84 8.76
CA LEU A 15 -2.01 14.86 9.14
C LEU A 15 -1.42 13.57 9.72
N THR A 16 -0.34 13.07 9.13
CA THR A 16 0.25 11.75 9.46
C THR A 16 1.50 11.83 10.31
N GLY A 17 2.16 12.99 10.37
CA GLY A 17 3.48 13.16 10.97
C GLY A 17 4.64 12.58 10.15
N ILE A 18 4.37 11.96 9.00
CA ILE A 18 5.39 11.36 8.13
C ILE A 18 6.02 12.45 7.27
N ASN A 19 7.35 12.55 7.29
CA ASN A 19 8.10 13.51 6.46
C ASN A 19 8.98 12.80 5.41
N ASP A 20 9.60 13.59 4.51
CA ASP A 20 10.41 13.04 3.40
C ASP A 20 11.66 12.31 3.91
N GLU A 21 12.27 12.78 5.02
CA GLU A 21 13.47 12.14 5.59
C GLU A 21 13.16 10.72 6.07
N MET A 22 12.02 10.51 6.73
CA MET A 22 11.61 9.22 7.27
C MET A 22 11.40 8.15 6.19
N VAL A 23 10.98 8.55 4.98
CA VAL A 23 10.74 7.62 3.87
C VAL A 23 11.90 7.56 2.87
N SER A 24 12.90 8.45 2.97
CA SER A 24 14.02 8.51 2.02
C SER A 24 14.82 7.21 1.92
N MET A 25 15.04 6.54 3.05
CA MET A 25 15.73 5.24 3.14
C MET A 25 14.77 4.05 3.19
N ALA A 26 13.45 4.29 3.13
CA ALA A 26 12.48 3.20 3.08
C ALA A 26 12.52 2.53 1.71
N PRO A 27 12.17 1.22 1.62
CA PRO A 27 12.09 0.55 0.34
C PRO A 27 10.97 1.15 -0.51
N LYS A 28 11.15 1.12 -1.83
CA LYS A 28 10.10 1.43 -2.81
C LYS A 28 9.08 0.31 -2.85
N PHE A 29 7.88 0.60 -3.37
CA PHE A 29 6.81 -0.39 -3.40
C PHE A 29 7.20 -1.68 -4.16
N HIS A 30 7.83 -1.54 -5.33
CA HIS A 30 8.21 -2.69 -6.16
C HIS A 30 9.23 -3.64 -5.47
N GLU A 31 10.04 -3.13 -4.54
CA GLU A 31 11.01 -3.93 -3.78
C GLU A 31 10.33 -4.85 -2.77
N VAL A 32 9.15 -4.46 -2.28
CA VAL A 32 8.36 -5.23 -1.30
C VAL A 32 7.14 -5.91 -1.90
N ALA A 33 6.75 -5.57 -3.13
CA ALA A 33 5.55 -6.07 -3.81
C ALA A 33 5.42 -7.60 -3.77
N LYS A 34 6.52 -8.32 -4.07
CA LYS A 34 6.55 -9.79 -4.03
C LYS A 34 6.30 -10.33 -2.62
N ARG A 35 6.83 -9.67 -1.59
CA ARG A 35 6.63 -10.06 -0.19
C ARG A 35 5.17 -9.85 0.22
N ILE A 36 4.57 -8.71 -0.16
CA ILE A 36 3.16 -8.41 0.11
C ILE A 36 2.27 -9.51 -0.49
N VAL A 37 2.45 -9.85 -1.77
CA VAL A 37 1.69 -10.93 -2.42
C VAL A 37 1.84 -12.26 -1.69
N ASN A 38 3.05 -12.60 -1.25
CA ASN A 38 3.30 -13.86 -0.56
C ASN A 38 2.62 -13.92 0.82
N ILE A 39 2.64 -12.83 1.60
CA ILE A 39 2.00 -12.82 2.92
C ILE A 39 0.48 -12.74 2.85
N THR A 40 -0.08 -12.18 1.76
CA THR A 40 -1.54 -12.09 1.57
C THR A 40 -2.12 -13.32 0.85
N ARG A 41 -1.29 -14.25 0.37
CA ARG A 41 -1.75 -15.39 -0.43
C ARG A 41 -2.61 -16.32 0.44
N GLY A 42 -3.86 -16.51 0.02
CA GLY A 42 -4.82 -17.37 0.74
C GLY A 42 -5.41 -16.72 1.99
N CYS A 43 -5.11 -15.45 2.25
CA CYS A 43 -5.67 -14.69 3.37
C CYS A 43 -6.88 -13.85 2.94
N ILE A 44 -7.70 -13.49 3.92
CA ILE A 44 -8.75 -12.48 3.76
C ILE A 44 -8.19 -11.15 4.24
N PHE A 45 -8.29 -10.12 3.39
CA PHE A 45 -7.90 -8.74 3.71
C PHE A 45 -9.07 -8.04 4.42
N ILE A 46 -8.86 -7.60 5.66
CA ILE A 46 -9.84 -6.96 6.53
C ILE A 46 -9.31 -5.59 6.95
N ALA A 47 -10.10 -4.53 6.77
CA ALA A 47 -9.78 -3.17 7.20
C ALA A 47 -11.07 -2.35 7.45
N HIS A 48 -10.97 -1.26 8.20
CA HIS A 48 -12.11 -0.39 8.54
C HIS A 48 -12.63 0.45 7.36
N ASN A 49 -11.79 0.80 6.39
CA ASN A 49 -12.19 1.46 5.14
C ASN A 49 -11.57 0.73 3.95
N VAL A 50 -11.93 -0.55 3.80
CA VAL A 50 -11.19 -1.48 2.95
C VAL A 50 -11.13 -1.07 1.49
N ASP A 51 -12.12 -0.33 0.98
CA ASP A 51 -12.10 0.17 -0.39
C ASP A 51 -10.95 1.17 -0.59
N PHE A 52 -10.72 2.08 0.36
CA PHE A 52 -9.59 3.02 0.32
C PHE A 52 -8.26 2.28 0.32
N ASP A 53 -7.98 1.46 1.35
CA ASP A 53 -6.70 0.76 1.48
C ASP A 53 -6.43 -0.16 0.28
N TYR A 54 -7.44 -0.90 -0.16
CA TYR A 54 -7.31 -1.83 -1.28
C TYR A 54 -7.12 -1.13 -2.62
N ASP A 55 -7.74 0.04 -2.82
CA ASP A 55 -7.55 0.84 -4.02
C ASP A 55 -6.12 1.38 -4.13
N PHE A 56 -5.54 1.84 -3.02
CA PHE A 56 -4.12 2.23 -2.97
C PHE A 56 -3.21 1.07 -3.32
N ILE A 57 -3.39 -0.10 -2.68
CA ILE A 57 -2.57 -1.29 -2.94
C ILE A 57 -2.70 -1.69 -4.42
N ARG A 58 -3.91 -1.71 -4.96
CA ARG A 58 -4.17 -2.07 -6.37
C ARG A 58 -3.55 -1.08 -7.35
N ALA A 59 -3.56 0.21 -7.05
CA ALA A 59 -2.92 1.24 -7.88
C ALA A 59 -1.40 1.07 -7.93
N GLU A 60 -0.76 0.85 -6.79
CA GLU A 60 0.70 0.61 -6.69
C GLU A 60 1.15 -0.63 -7.46
N PHE A 61 0.37 -1.69 -7.38
CA PHE A 61 0.62 -2.92 -8.15
C PHE A 61 0.44 -2.72 -9.67
N ARG A 62 -0.53 -1.91 -10.11
CA ARG A 62 -0.71 -1.58 -11.53
C ARG A 62 0.48 -0.76 -12.05
N SER A 63 0.97 0.19 -11.27
CA SER A 63 2.11 1.04 -11.61
C SER A 63 3.42 0.24 -11.76
N SER A 64 3.63 -0.74 -10.89
CA SER A 64 4.89 -1.51 -10.80
C SER A 64 5.04 -2.65 -11.82
N SER A 65 4.17 -2.74 -12.84
CA SER A 65 4.09 -3.87 -13.80
C SER A 65 3.93 -5.27 -13.15
N HIS A 66 3.75 -5.31 -11.83
CA HIS A 66 3.47 -6.50 -11.05
C HIS A 66 1.97 -6.60 -10.89
N ILE A 67 1.28 -7.06 -11.92
CA ILE A 67 -0.17 -7.27 -11.85
C ILE A 67 -0.45 -8.38 -10.81
N PRO A 68 -1.11 -8.13 -9.67
CA PRO A 68 -1.67 -9.17 -8.84
C PRO A 68 -2.81 -9.75 -9.67
N LYS A 69 -2.50 -10.78 -10.43
CA LYS A 69 -3.51 -11.64 -11.03
C LYS A 69 -4.26 -12.29 -9.86
N SER A 70 -5.40 -11.70 -9.53
CA SER A 70 -6.53 -12.32 -8.82
C SER A 70 -6.14 -13.22 -7.64
N SER A 71 -5.96 -12.69 -6.41
CA SER A 71 -5.91 -13.54 -5.21
C SER A 71 -6.11 -12.84 -3.84
N ILE A 72 -6.32 -11.52 -3.75
CA ILE A 72 -6.64 -10.92 -2.45
C ILE A 72 -8.16 -10.94 -2.27
N ASN A 73 -8.64 -11.89 -1.48
CA ASN A 73 -10.04 -11.92 -1.06
C ASN A 73 -10.25 -10.80 -0.05
N VAL A 74 -11.06 -9.82 -0.41
CA VAL A 74 -11.37 -8.66 0.43
C VAL A 74 -12.70 -8.90 1.12
N LEU A 75 -12.73 -8.81 2.45
CA LEU A 75 -13.97 -8.88 3.22
C LEU A 75 -14.28 -7.51 3.80
N LYS A 76 -15.47 -7.00 3.47
CA LYS A 76 -15.99 -5.75 4.02
C LYS A 76 -16.55 -6.04 5.41
N GLN A 77 -15.90 -5.54 6.44
CA GLN A 77 -16.48 -5.50 7.77
C GLN A 77 -17.18 -4.15 7.90
N TYR A 78 -18.50 -4.15 7.73
CA TYR A 78 -19.34 -2.99 8.06
C TYR A 78 -19.38 -2.90 9.59
N PHE A 79 -18.53 -2.06 10.18
CA PHE A 79 -18.67 -1.61 11.56
C PHE A 79 -19.43 -0.29 11.59
#